data_AF-A0A1I4CZ42-F1
#
_entry.id   AF-A0A1I4CZ42-F1
#
_cell.length_a   1.000
_cell.length_b   1.000
_cell.length_c   1.000
_cell.angle_alpha   90.00
_cell.angle_beta   90.00
_cell.angle_gamma   90.00
#
_symmetry.space_group_name_H-M   'P 1'
#
loop_
_entity.id
_entity.type
_entity.pdbx_description
1 polymer ?
#
loop_
_entity_poly.entity_id
_entity_poly.type
_entity_poly.pdbx_seq_one_letter_code
_entity_poly.pdbx_strand_id
1 'polypeptide(L)'
;MTPLIRERGVSVGQTSRDIDVHENVLRKWVKEFGSDPKQAFPGRGQQKPEQVEIDRLRREVAKLKAERDILKKAAAYFAREST
;
A
#
# COMPACT_ATOMS: atom_id res chain seq x y z
N MET A 1 19.25 0.01 -10.51
CA MET A 1 18.84 1.35 -11.00
C MET A 1 19.44 2.49 -10.17
N THR A 2 19.47 2.39 -8.84
CA THR A 2 20.17 3.33 -7.94
C THR A 2 21.71 3.33 -7.99
N PRO A 3 22.43 2.25 -8.40
CA PRO A 3 23.88 2.30 -8.53
C PRO A 3 24.33 3.35 -9.55
N LEU A 4 23.61 3.52 -10.67
CA LEU A 4 24.01 4.44 -11.73
C LEU A 4 24.12 5.91 -11.28
N ILE A 5 23.19 6.38 -10.45
CA ILE A 5 23.15 7.79 -10.05
C ILE A 5 24.30 8.11 -9.08
N ARG A 6 24.63 7.19 -8.17
CA ARG A 6 25.71 7.39 -7.18
C ARG A 6 27.09 6.97 -7.69
N GLU A 7 27.20 5.91 -8.48
CA GLU A 7 28.48 5.38 -8.97
C GLU A 7 29.00 6.11 -10.21
N ARG A 8 28.11 6.71 -11.02
CA ARG A 8 28.50 7.41 -12.26
C ARG A 8 28.29 8.93 -12.24
N GLY A 9 27.87 9.52 -11.11
CA GLY A 9 27.68 10.97 -10.99
C GLY A 9 26.66 11.56 -11.97
N VAL A 10 25.75 10.73 -12.50
CA VAL A 10 24.80 11.14 -13.55
C VAL A 10 23.61 11.85 -12.90
N SER A 11 23.20 12.98 -13.48
CA SER A 11 22.10 13.78 -12.94
C SER A 11 20.77 13.02 -13.01
N VAL A 12 19.90 13.27 -12.03
CA VAL A 12 18.56 12.66 -11.94
C VAL A 12 17.75 12.89 -13.23
N GLY A 13 17.91 14.05 -13.89
CA GLY A 13 17.26 14.34 -15.16
C GLY A 13 17.77 13.50 -16.34
N GLN A 14 19.06 13.16 -16.38
CA GLN A 14 19.60 12.30 -17.43
C GLN A 14 19.13 10.86 -17.24
N THR A 15 19.23 10.33 -16.01
CA THR A 15 18.74 8.99 -15.72
C THR A 15 17.24 8.88 -15.99
N SER A 16 16.43 9.89 -15.62
CA SER A 16 14.99 9.94 -15.91
C SER A 16 14.67 9.72 -17.41
N ARG A 17 15.47 10.30 -18.31
CA ARG A 17 15.32 10.10 -19.77
C ARG A 17 15.80 8.72 -20.21
N ASP A 18 16.89 8.22 -19.63
CA ASP A 18 17.49 6.94 -20.01
C ASP A 18 16.61 5.73 -19.62
N ILE A 19 15.80 5.86 -18.56
CA ILE A 19 14.89 4.79 -18.09
C ILE A 19 13.41 5.07 -18.36
N ASP A 20 13.09 6.15 -19.07
CA ASP A 20 11.73 6.61 -19.38
C ASP A 20 10.80 6.69 -18.15
N VAL A 21 11.31 7.29 -17.07
CA VAL A 21 10.56 7.48 -15.82
C VAL A 21 10.59 8.95 -15.46
N HIS A 22 9.44 9.53 -15.12
CA HIS A 22 9.31 10.94 -14.74
C HIS A 22 10.24 11.33 -13.58
N GLU A 23 10.92 12.48 -13.70
CA GLU A 23 11.97 12.93 -12.77
C GLU A 23 11.52 12.95 -11.29
N ASN A 24 10.28 13.37 -11.03
CA ASN A 24 9.67 13.36 -9.68
C ASN A 24 9.64 11.96 -9.05
N VAL A 25 9.37 10.92 -9.84
CA VAL A 25 9.35 9.53 -9.37
C VAL A 25 10.76 9.08 -9.04
N LEU A 26 11.73 9.44 -9.87
CA LEU A 26 13.13 9.11 -9.63
C LEU A 26 13.69 9.84 -8.40
N ARG A 27 13.36 11.12 -8.19
CA ARG A 27 13.71 11.88 -6.98
C ARG A 27 13.13 11.22 -5.72
N LYS A 28 11.87 10.77 -5.80
CA LYS A 28 11.20 10.07 -4.71
C LYS A 28 11.93 8.76 -4.39
N TRP A 29 12.28 7.96 -5.38
CA TRP A 29 13.03 6.72 -5.18
C TRP A 29 14.44 6.94 -4.65
N VAL A 30 15.16 7.99 -5.10
CA VAL A 30 16.48 8.33 -4.54
C VAL A 30 16.38 8.70 -3.06
N LYS A 31 15.35 9.46 -2.68
CA LYS A 31 15.08 9.81 -1.28
C LYS A 31 14.69 8.58 -0.45
N GLU A 32 13.73 7.79 -0.94
CA GLU A 32 13.24 6.58 -0.29
C GLU A 32 14.35 5.53 -0.16
N PHE A 33 15.25 5.39 -1.13
CA PHE A 33 16.42 4.51 -1.05
C PHE A 33 17.47 5.01 -0.05
N GLY A 34 17.58 6.31 0.16
CA GLY A 34 18.45 6.89 1.18
C GLY A 34 17.97 6.62 2.61
N SER A 35 16.65 6.55 2.80
CA SER A 35 16.02 6.28 4.11
C SER A 35 15.75 4.79 4.36
N ASP A 36 15.33 4.05 3.33
CA ASP A 36 15.05 2.61 3.37
C ASP A 36 15.29 1.96 2.00
N PRO A 37 16.51 1.41 1.78
CA PRO A 37 16.88 0.76 0.53
C PRO A 37 15.99 -0.42 0.13
N LYS A 38 15.33 -1.08 1.10
CA LYS A 38 14.49 -2.27 0.84
C LYS A 38 13.10 -1.91 0.32
N GLN A 39 12.63 -0.69 0.59
CA GLN A 39 11.25 -0.27 0.27
C GLN A 39 11.18 0.78 -0.85
N ALA A 40 12.32 1.22 -1.38
CA ALA A 40 12.40 2.31 -2.34
C ALA A 40 11.82 2.04 -3.74
N PHE A 41 11.40 0.80 -4.03
CA PHE A 41 10.87 0.40 -5.33
C PHE A 41 9.42 -0.11 -5.21
N PRO A 42 8.44 0.79 -5.02
CA PRO A 42 7.03 0.44 -5.04
C PRO A 42 6.62 0.16 -6.49
N GLY A 43 6.68 -1.12 -6.90
CA GLY A 43 6.32 -1.51 -8.28
C GLY A 43 6.47 -3.00 -8.59
N ARG A 44 7.19 -3.77 -7.77
CA ARG A 44 7.28 -5.23 -7.90
C ARG A 44 6.70 -5.95 -6.69
N GLY A 45 5.39 -5.79 -6.46
CA GLY A 45 4.64 -6.66 -5.53
C GLY A 45 4.92 -6.50 -4.04
N GLN A 46 5.82 -5.63 -3.61
CA GLN A 46 5.99 -5.31 -2.20
C GLN A 46 4.97 -4.24 -1.80
N GLN A 47 3.73 -4.68 -1.50
CA GLN A 47 2.85 -3.88 -0.65
C GLN A 47 3.63 -3.56 0.63
N LYS A 48 3.64 -2.28 1.02
CA LYS A 48 4.21 -1.87 2.30
C LYS A 48 3.66 -2.80 3.39
N PRO A 49 4.47 -3.27 4.36
CA PRO A 49 3.97 -4.13 5.44
C PRO A 49 2.77 -3.49 6.15
N GLU A 50 2.78 -2.16 6.28
CA GLU A 50 1.65 -1.36 6.78
C GLU A 50 0.40 -1.49 5.89
N GLN A 51 0.54 -1.50 4.57
CA GLN A 51 -0.58 -1.63 3.64
C GLN A 51 -1.19 -3.05 3.68
N VAL A 52 -0.34 -4.08 3.84
CA VAL A 52 -0.81 -5.46 4.04
C VAL A 52 -1.65 -5.56 5.31
N GLU A 53 -1.19 -4.95 6.41
CA GLU A 53 -1.93 -4.95 7.67
C GLU A 53 -3.22 -4.13 7.57
N ILE A 54 -3.20 -2.97 6.90
CA ILE A 54 -4.41 -2.19 6.61
C ILE A 54 -5.44 -3.02 5.84
N ASP A 55 -5.02 -3.75 4.81
CA ASP A 55 -5.94 -4.56 4.01
C ASP A 55 -6.49 -5.75 4.80
N ARG A 56 -5.67 -6.37 5.64
CA ARG A 56 -6.10 -7.42 6.58
C ARG A 56 -7.15 -6.89 7.55
N LEU A 57 -6.87 -5.78 8.22
CA LEU A 57 -7.78 -5.15 9.18
C LEU A 57 -9.10 -4.73 8.51
N ARG A 58 -9.05 -4.20 7.28
CA ARG A 58 -10.26 -3.86 6.50
C ARG A 58 -11.15 -5.07 6.25
N ARG A 59 -10.55 -6.22 5.92
CA ARG A 59 -11.30 -7.47 5.72
C ARG A 59 -11.95 -7.97 7.00
N GLU A 60 -11.22 -7.91 8.12
CA GLU A 60 -11.71 -8.33 9.43
C GLU A 60 -12.88 -7.45 9.90
N VAL A 61 -12.74 -6.13 9.77
CA VAL A 61 -13.83 -5.17 10.08
C VAL A 61 -15.06 -5.42 9.21
N ALA A 62 -14.89 -5.71 7.93
CA ALA A 62 -16.01 -6.02 7.04
C ALA A 62 -16.75 -7.29 7.47
N LYS A 63 -16.01 -8.34 7.83
CA LYS A 63 -16.58 -9.60 8.33
C LYS A 63 -17.36 -9.39 9.64
N LEU A 64 -16.75 -8.72 10.62
CA LEU A 64 -17.38 -8.45 11.91
C LEU A 64 -18.65 -7.61 11.78
N LYS A 65 -18.65 -6.61 10.90
CA LYS A 65 -19.86 -5.81 10.60
C LYS A 65 -20.98 -6.68 10.03
N ALA A 66 -20.65 -7.56 9.08
CA ALA A 66 -21.64 -8.47 8.49
C ALA A 66 -22.25 -9.41 9.53
N GLU A 67 -21.42 -10.05 10.37
CA GLU A 67 -21.88 -10.94 11.44
C GLU A 67 -22.80 -10.22 12.43
N ARG A 68 -22.38 -9.03 12.88
CA ARG A 68 -23.18 -8.19 13.79
C ARG A 68 -24.52 -7.82 13.18
N ASP A 69 -24.55 -7.48 11.89
CA ASP A 69 -25.79 -7.09 11.22
C ASP A 69 -26.73 -8.29 10.99
N ILE A 70 -26.20 -9.48 10.75
CA ILE A 70 -26.99 -10.72 10.71
C ILE A 70 -27.63 -10.98 12.07
N LEU A 71 -26.83 -10.95 13.15
CA LEU A 71 -27.34 -11.18 14.51
C LEU A 71 -28.41 -10.15 14.89
N LYS A 72 -28.22 -8.88 14.52
CA LYS A 72 -29.23 -7.84 14.72
C LYS A 72 -30.53 -8.12 13.99
N LYS A 73 -30.45 -8.53 12.72
CA LYS A 73 -31.64 -8.90 11.93
C LYS A 73 -32.36 -10.09 12.54
N ALA A 74 -31.62 -11.11 12.98
CA ALA A 74 -32.19 -12.27 13.66
C ALA A 74 -32.89 -11.88 14.97
N ALA A 75 -32.23 -11.10 15.83
CA ALA A 75 -32.82 -10.61 17.07
C ALA A 75 -34.10 -9.79 16.83
N ALA A 76 -34.09 -8.91 15.81
CA ALA A 76 -35.27 -8.13 15.44
C ALA A 76 -36.41 -9.00 14.89
N TYR A 77 -36.10 -10.08 14.17
CA TYR A 77 -37.08 -11.04 13.68
C TYR A 77 -37.75 -11.78 14.85
N PHE A 78 -36.97 -12.36 15.76
CA PHE A 78 -37.50 -13.09 16.91
C PHE A 78 -38.31 -12.20 17.86
N ALA A 79 -37.89 -10.95 18.07
CA ALA A 79 -38.64 -9.99 18.87
C ALA A 79 -40.03 -9.67 18.27
N ARG A 80 -40.17 -9.72 16.94
CA ARG A 80 -41.46 -9.49 16.24
C ARG A 80 -42.39 -10.70 16.27
N GLU A 81 -41.87 -11.92 16.32
CA GLU A 81 -42.69 -13.14 16.44
C GLU A 81 -43.18 -13.40 17.88
N SER A 82 -42.56 -12.78 18.88
CA SER A 82 -42.90 -12.98 20.30
C SER A 82 -43.99 -12.02 20.82
N THR A 83 -44.58 -11.20 19.94
CA THR A 83 -45.68 -10.24 20.23
C THR A 83 -46.91 -10.61 19.41
#